data_AF-A0A9Q1CLX9-F1
#
_entry.id   AF-A0A9Q1CLX9-F1
#
_cell.length_a   1.000
_cell.length_b   1.000
_cell.length_c   1.000
_cell.angle_alpha   90.00
_cell.angle_beta   90.00
_cell.angle_gamma   90.00
#
_symmetry.space_group_name_H-M   'P 1'
#
loop_
_entity.id
_entity.type
_entity.pdbx_description
1 polymer ?
#
loop_
_entity_poly.entity_id
_entity_poly.type
_entity_poly.pdbx_seq_one_letter_code
_entity_poly.pdbx_strand_id
1 'polypeptide(L)'
;MTSLPKLNVPQGTDISPVAILPQDSMPPKRSRTSVRMATQSKTLDGNSRSEALFPWLKPDLPDSRPTPRPDPLRPTREKTFTLSSTDAEFENEQKILRKKREQYHQFHRNWMRPFYGSKVDQEEYRKMLQIKLANISLFSRRGIREQLKNQMAEKYDDYQKFQKEKLQETEQAFSYDEDCINKDKRDRRNKGLYLSNFRNENKRIIEQNERLKRENRINTAIHEQELLRYNPVNWSQTLR
;
A
#
# COMPACT_ATOMS: atom_id res chain seq x y z
N MET A 1 16.20 44.82 -50.17
CA MET A 1 15.46 44.99 -48.90
C MET A 1 15.49 43.66 -48.16
N THR A 2 16.40 43.51 -47.20
CA THR A 2 16.60 42.27 -46.43
C THR A 2 15.88 42.41 -45.09
N SER A 3 14.91 41.53 -44.86
CA SER A 3 14.12 41.51 -43.63
C SER A 3 14.95 41.05 -42.43
N LEU A 4 14.80 41.78 -41.32
CA LEU A 4 15.44 41.48 -40.03
C LEU A 4 14.87 40.19 -39.42
N PRO A 5 15.66 39.41 -38.67
CA PRO A 5 15.16 38.24 -37.96
C PRO A 5 14.33 38.66 -36.74
N LYS A 6 13.15 38.05 -36.59
CA LYS A 6 12.26 38.23 -35.43
C LYS A 6 12.94 37.72 -34.16
N LEU A 7 13.08 38.60 -33.18
CA LEU A 7 13.44 38.25 -31.81
C LEU A 7 12.28 37.49 -31.16
N ASN A 8 12.50 36.22 -30.82
CA ASN A 8 11.61 35.47 -29.94
C ASN A 8 11.76 36.03 -28.51
N VAL A 9 10.73 36.74 -28.07
CA VAL A 9 10.55 37.13 -26.67
C VAL A 9 10.29 35.85 -25.87
N PRO A 10 11.08 35.53 -24.83
CA PRO A 10 10.73 34.44 -23.93
C PRO A 10 9.42 34.80 -23.22
N GLN A 11 8.41 33.97 -23.43
CA GLN A 11 7.15 34.04 -22.71
C GLN A 11 7.43 33.96 -21.21
N GLY A 12 6.65 34.74 -20.45
CA GLY A 12 6.83 34.98 -19.03
C GLY A 12 7.06 33.69 -18.25
N THR A 13 7.99 33.78 -17.31
CA THR A 13 8.06 32.84 -16.19
C THR A 13 6.74 32.93 -15.44
N ASP A 14 5.89 31.92 -15.62
CA ASP A 14 4.81 31.63 -14.70
C ASP A 14 5.46 31.33 -13.34
N ILE A 15 5.46 32.33 -12.47
CA ILE A 15 5.74 32.15 -11.06
C ILE A 15 4.59 31.30 -10.54
N SER A 16 4.81 29.99 -10.52
CA SER A 16 3.93 29.06 -9.82
C SER A 16 3.81 29.57 -8.38
N PRO A 17 2.59 29.82 -7.87
CA PRO A 17 2.42 30.21 -6.48
C PRO A 17 3.01 29.10 -5.61
N VAL A 18 4.03 29.46 -4.82
CA VAL A 18 4.56 28.61 -3.76
C VAL A 18 3.38 28.20 -2.90
N ALA A 19 3.00 26.92 -2.99
CA ALA A 19 2.02 26.34 -2.10
C ALA A 19 2.63 26.41 -0.69
N ILE A 20 2.16 27.36 0.12
CA ILE A 20 2.39 27.37 1.55
C ILE A 20 1.76 26.08 2.07
N LEU A 21 2.59 25.06 2.27
CA LEU A 21 2.19 23.83 2.95
C LEU A 21 1.63 24.24 4.33
N PRO A 22 0.41 23.82 4.69
CA PRO A 22 -0.12 24.07 6.02
C PRO A 22 0.81 23.40 7.04
N GLN A 23 1.48 24.22 7.85
CA GLN A 23 2.09 23.77 9.11
C GLN A 23 0.97 23.41 10.08
N ASP A 24 0.31 22.28 9.85
CA ASP A 24 -0.56 21.64 10.82
C ASP A 24 -0.27 20.14 10.80
N SER A 25 0.93 19.76 11.22
CA SER A 25 1.15 18.41 11.75
C SER A 25 0.54 18.34 13.14
N MET A 26 -0.79 18.41 13.19
CA MET A 26 -1.52 18.00 14.37
C MET A 26 -1.11 16.56 14.67
N PRO A 27 -0.69 16.24 15.92
CA PRO A 27 -0.38 14.86 16.28
C PRO A 27 -1.59 13.98 15.94
N PRO A 28 -1.38 12.72 15.53
CA PRO A 28 -2.48 11.85 15.12
C PRO A 28 -3.53 11.84 16.22
N LYS A 29 -4.71 12.41 15.91
CA LYS A 29 -5.85 12.43 16.81
C LYS A 29 -6.07 10.99 17.27
N ARG A 30 -6.00 10.77 18.59
CA ARG A 30 -6.31 9.49 19.24
C ARG A 30 -7.57 8.93 18.57
N SER A 31 -7.37 7.88 17.77
CA SER A 31 -8.46 7.19 17.10
C SER A 31 -9.38 6.69 18.21
N ARG A 32 -10.62 7.19 18.26
CA ARG A 32 -11.68 6.54 19.03
C ARG A 32 -11.73 5.12 18.48
N THR A 33 -11.27 4.16 19.27
CA THR A 33 -11.51 2.74 19.05
C THR A 33 -13.02 2.54 19.13
N SER A 34 -13.73 2.73 18.03
CA SER A 34 -15.03 2.12 17.87
C SER A 34 -14.74 0.65 17.66
N VAL A 35 -14.93 -0.12 18.73
CA VAL A 35 -15.05 -1.57 18.64
C VAL A 35 -16.30 -1.81 17.80
N ARG A 36 -16.13 -1.89 16.48
CA ARG A 36 -17.17 -2.33 15.56
C ARG A 36 -17.30 -3.83 15.82
N MET A 37 -18.15 -4.18 16.78
CA MET A 37 -18.69 -5.52 16.88
C MET A 37 -19.41 -5.78 15.56
N ALA A 38 -18.79 -6.52 14.66
CA ALA A 38 -19.48 -7.09 13.52
C ALA A 38 -20.53 -8.04 14.09
N THR A 39 -21.77 -7.57 14.22
CA THR A 39 -22.93 -8.44 14.36
C THR A 39 -23.05 -9.18 13.04
N GLN A 40 -22.32 -10.31 12.93
CA GLN A 40 -22.65 -11.34 11.97
C GLN A 40 -24.03 -11.84 12.35
N SER A 41 -25.07 -11.29 11.71
CA SER A 41 -26.40 -11.84 11.70
C SER A 41 -26.34 -13.19 10.98
N LYS A 42 -25.91 -14.23 11.70
CA LYS A 42 -26.18 -15.60 11.31
C LYS A 42 -27.68 -15.81 11.46
N THR A 43 -28.23 -16.34 10.38
CA THR A 43 -29.61 -16.74 10.21
C THR A 43 -30.20 -17.38 11.47
N LEU A 44 -31.43 -16.98 11.76
CA LEU A 44 -32.31 -17.53 12.79
C LEU A 44 -32.66 -19.00 12.48
N ASP A 45 -31.69 -19.89 12.63
CA ASP A 45 -32.00 -21.30 12.86
C ASP A 45 -32.19 -21.44 14.38
N GLY A 46 -33.44 -21.65 14.79
CA GLY A 46 -33.94 -21.61 16.16
C GLY A 46 -33.39 -22.66 17.14
N ASN A 47 -32.13 -23.10 16.99
CA ASN A 47 -31.51 -24.12 17.82
C ASN A 47 -30.34 -23.62 18.71
N SER A 48 -29.92 -22.36 18.59
CA SER A 48 -28.68 -21.89 19.26
C SER A 48 -28.84 -21.35 20.69
N ARG A 49 -30.06 -21.31 21.25
CA ARG A 49 -30.27 -20.77 22.62
C ARG A 49 -30.03 -21.78 23.74
N SER A 50 -30.01 -23.07 23.46
CA SER A 50 -29.77 -24.12 24.46
C SER A 50 -28.28 -24.47 24.65
N GLU A 51 -27.41 -24.12 23.69
CA GLU A 51 -25.98 -24.45 23.73
C GLU A 51 -25.20 -23.66 24.80
N ALA A 52 -25.61 -22.42 25.10
CA ALA A 52 -24.95 -21.57 26.08
C ALA A 52 -25.22 -21.97 27.54
N LEU A 53 -26.28 -22.73 27.79
CA LEU A 53 -26.73 -23.11 29.15
C LEU A 53 -26.33 -24.54 29.53
N PHE A 54 -26.06 -25.43 28.57
CA PHE A 54 -25.71 -26.84 28.82
C PHE A 54 -24.60 -27.35 27.88
N PRO A 55 -23.32 -26.98 28.09
CA PRO A 55 -22.21 -27.36 27.20
C PRO A 55 -21.89 -28.86 27.16
N TRP A 56 -22.45 -29.64 28.11
CA TRP A 56 -22.34 -31.11 28.19
C TRP A 56 -23.41 -31.84 27.37
N LEU A 57 -24.32 -31.11 26.72
CA LEU A 57 -25.26 -31.66 25.75
C LEU A 57 -24.64 -31.78 24.35
N LYS A 58 -23.32 -31.93 24.25
CA LYS A 58 -22.67 -32.36 23.02
C LYS A 58 -22.68 -33.88 23.02
N PRO A 59 -23.57 -34.55 22.25
CA PRO A 59 -23.29 -35.91 21.90
C PRO A 59 -21.99 -35.88 21.09
N ASP A 60 -20.98 -36.66 21.50
CA ASP A 60 -19.78 -36.91 20.71
C ASP A 60 -20.22 -37.60 19.39
N LEU A 61 -20.67 -36.81 18.42
CA LEU A 61 -20.87 -37.28 17.06
C LEU A 61 -19.51 -37.21 16.36
N PRO A 62 -18.97 -38.34 15.87
CA PRO A 62 -17.89 -38.28 14.90
C PRO A 62 -18.45 -37.56 13.67
N ASP A 63 -17.73 -36.52 13.24
CA ASP A 63 -17.83 -35.80 11.96
C ASP A 63 -19.18 -35.98 11.23
N SER A 64 -20.20 -35.28 11.73
CA SER A 64 -21.56 -35.38 11.22
C SER A 64 -21.68 -34.67 9.87
N ARG A 65 -21.39 -35.39 8.77
CA ARG A 65 -22.19 -35.17 7.56
C ARG A 65 -23.65 -35.38 7.98
N PRO A 66 -24.57 -34.44 7.72
CA PRO A 66 -25.97 -34.65 8.05
C PRO A 66 -26.39 -35.94 7.34
N THR A 67 -26.72 -36.98 8.13
CA THR A 67 -27.36 -38.17 7.58
C THR A 67 -28.58 -37.68 6.83
N PRO A 68 -28.76 -38.04 5.54
CA PRO A 68 -29.86 -37.53 4.73
C PRO A 68 -31.17 -37.70 5.48
N ARG A 69 -31.97 -36.64 5.59
CA ARG A 69 -33.31 -36.74 6.17
C ARG A 69 -34.07 -37.80 5.38
N PRO A 70 -34.60 -38.85 6.03
CA PRO A 70 -35.41 -39.84 5.33
C PRO A 70 -36.61 -39.12 4.72
N ASP A 71 -36.72 -39.21 3.40
CA ASP A 71 -37.80 -38.62 2.62
C ASP A 71 -39.12 -39.34 2.95
N PRO A 72 -40.12 -38.67 3.55
CA PRO A 72 -41.36 -39.31 3.95
C PRO A 72 -42.20 -39.78 2.76
N LEU A 73 -41.90 -39.32 1.54
CA LEU A 73 -42.62 -39.67 0.31
C LEU A 73 -41.95 -40.77 -0.50
N ARG A 74 -40.74 -41.21 -0.10
CA ARG A 74 -40.04 -42.31 -0.76
C ARG A 74 -40.32 -43.61 0.00
N PRO A 75 -40.88 -44.65 -0.64
CA PRO A 75 -41.01 -45.94 0.01
C PRO A 75 -39.61 -46.47 0.29
N THR A 76 -39.18 -46.43 1.55
CA THR A 76 -38.11 -47.32 2.02
C THR A 76 -38.52 -48.72 1.61
N ARG A 77 -37.61 -49.41 0.87
CA ARG A 77 -37.76 -50.78 0.35
C ARG A 77 -38.90 -51.51 1.04
N GLU A 78 -39.90 -51.89 0.24
CA GLU A 78 -41.08 -52.62 0.68
C GLU A 78 -40.68 -53.60 1.79
N LYS A 79 -41.12 -53.31 3.01
CA LYS A 79 -41.08 -54.30 4.08
C LYS A 79 -42.06 -55.36 3.62
N THR A 80 -41.56 -56.35 2.89
CA THR A 80 -42.26 -57.60 2.72
C THR A 80 -42.57 -58.04 4.14
N PHE A 81 -43.86 -57.97 4.49
CA PHE A 81 -44.40 -58.42 5.77
C PHE A 81 -44.32 -59.95 5.79
N THR A 82 -43.10 -60.49 5.75
CA THR A 82 -42.86 -61.89 6.05
C THR A 82 -42.96 -62.01 7.55
N LEU A 83 -43.86 -62.89 7.99
CA LEU A 83 -44.33 -63.12 9.35
C LEU A 83 -43.25 -63.64 10.33
N SER A 84 -41.98 -63.26 10.16
CA SER A 84 -40.87 -63.58 11.04
C SER A 84 -39.85 -62.44 10.95
N SER A 85 -39.68 -61.68 12.02
CA SER A 85 -38.50 -60.84 12.21
C SER A 85 -37.28 -61.69 11.93
N THR A 86 -36.47 -61.33 10.92
CA THR A 86 -35.22 -62.04 10.70
C THR A 86 -34.31 -61.82 11.91
N ASP A 87 -33.62 -62.86 12.39
CA ASP A 87 -32.78 -62.77 13.61
C ASP A 87 -31.80 -61.59 13.57
N ALA A 88 -31.30 -61.25 12.37
CA ALA A 88 -30.41 -60.11 12.14
C ALA A 88 -31.06 -58.74 12.40
N GLU A 89 -32.34 -58.56 12.06
CA GLU A 89 -33.09 -57.33 12.35
C GLU A 89 -33.36 -57.20 13.85
N PHE A 90 -33.72 -58.30 14.51
CA PHE A 90 -33.89 -58.34 15.96
C PHE A 90 -32.58 -57.99 16.69
N GLU A 91 -31.44 -58.57 16.27
CA GLU A 91 -30.14 -58.22 16.84
C GLU A 91 -29.77 -56.74 16.66
N ASN A 92 -30.09 -56.17 15.49
CA ASN A 92 -29.84 -54.75 15.22
C ASN A 92 -30.72 -53.85 16.08
N GLU A 93 -31.99 -54.18 16.26
CA GLU A 93 -32.88 -53.47 17.19
C GLU A 93 -32.36 -53.55 18.64
N GLN A 94 -31.91 -54.73 19.07
CA GLN A 94 -31.30 -54.91 20.40
C GLN A 94 -30.00 -54.13 20.57
N LYS A 95 -29.16 -54.01 19.54
CA LYS A 95 -27.95 -53.17 19.55
C LYS A 95 -28.31 -51.69 19.66
N ILE A 96 -29.32 -51.22 18.92
CA ILE A 96 -29.80 -49.84 18.99
C ILE A 96 -30.35 -49.54 20.39
N LEU A 97 -31.15 -50.44 20.96
CA LEU A 97 -31.70 -50.28 22.31
C LEU A 97 -30.60 -50.25 23.37
N ARG A 98 -29.59 -51.11 23.27
CA ARG A 98 -28.42 -51.08 24.16
C ARG A 98 -27.67 -49.75 24.07
N LYS A 99 -27.36 -49.27 22.86
CA LYS A 99 -26.66 -48.00 22.66
C LYS A 99 -27.48 -46.81 23.20
N LYS A 100 -28.80 -46.81 23.02
CA LYS A 100 -29.70 -45.79 23.59
C LYS A 100 -29.68 -45.81 25.13
N ARG A 101 -29.72 -47.00 25.73
CA ARG A 101 -29.62 -47.17 27.19
C ARG A 101 -28.27 -46.68 27.72
N GLU A 102 -27.17 -47.06 27.06
CA GLU A 102 -25.82 -46.61 27.42
C GLU A 102 -25.69 -45.09 27.37
N GLN A 103 -26.15 -44.46 26.28
CA GLN A 103 -26.17 -43.00 26.16
C GLN A 103 -27.01 -42.36 27.27
N TYR A 104 -28.21 -42.87 27.51
CA TYR A 104 -29.07 -42.40 28.59
C TYR A 104 -28.37 -42.49 29.95
N HIS A 105 -27.72 -43.61 30.25
CA HIS A 105 -26.94 -43.78 31.47
C HIS A 105 -25.74 -42.83 31.55
N GLN A 106 -25.03 -42.57 30.45
CA GLN A 106 -23.94 -41.60 30.42
C GLN A 106 -24.41 -40.17 30.68
N PHE A 107 -25.48 -39.73 30.00
CA PHE A 107 -26.07 -38.42 30.21
C PHE A 107 -26.56 -38.26 31.65
N HIS A 108 -27.28 -39.24 32.17
CA HIS A 108 -27.75 -39.18 33.55
C HIS A 108 -26.62 -39.22 34.56
N ARG A 109 -25.60 -40.06 34.37
CA ARG A 109 -24.44 -40.10 35.26
C ARG A 109 -23.74 -38.74 35.31
N ASN A 110 -23.53 -38.10 34.16
CA ASN A 110 -22.87 -36.80 34.09
C ASN A 110 -23.71 -35.66 34.70
N TRP A 111 -25.03 -35.70 34.53
CA TRP A 111 -25.94 -34.68 35.08
C TRP A 111 -26.26 -34.90 36.56
N MET A 112 -26.21 -36.14 37.05
CA MET A 112 -26.41 -36.45 38.47
C MET A 112 -25.20 -36.09 39.31
N ARG A 113 -23.97 -36.24 38.81
CA ARG A 113 -22.72 -35.98 39.56
C ARG A 113 -22.69 -34.64 40.33
N PRO A 114 -23.13 -33.50 39.76
CA PRO A 114 -23.10 -32.21 40.45
C PRO A 114 -24.11 -32.07 41.60
N PHE A 115 -25.27 -32.71 41.52
CA PHE A 115 -26.42 -32.46 42.41
C PHE A 115 -26.84 -33.67 43.25
N TYR A 116 -26.72 -34.88 42.70
CA TYR A 116 -27.24 -36.13 43.26
C TYR A 116 -26.18 -37.22 43.39
N GLY A 117 -24.91 -36.93 43.04
CA GLY A 117 -23.78 -37.85 43.20
C GLY A 117 -23.33 -37.99 44.67
N SER A 118 -22.43 -38.93 44.93
CA SER A 118 -21.76 -39.04 46.24
C SER A 118 -21.03 -37.75 46.59
N LYS A 119 -20.82 -37.46 47.87
CA LYS A 119 -20.09 -36.25 48.31
C LYS A 119 -18.71 -36.13 47.64
N VAL A 120 -18.04 -37.27 47.41
CA VAL A 120 -16.77 -37.35 46.69
C VAL A 120 -16.91 -36.89 45.24
N ASP A 121 -17.93 -37.39 44.52
CA ASP A 121 -18.19 -37.02 43.12
C ASP A 121 -18.50 -35.53 42.97
N GLN A 122 -19.22 -34.95 43.94
CA GLN A 122 -19.54 -33.53 43.94
C GLN A 122 -18.29 -32.66 44.12
N GLU A 123 -17.36 -33.06 45.00
CA GLU A 123 -16.10 -32.35 45.20
C GLU A 123 -15.17 -32.45 43.97
N GLU A 124 -15.07 -33.63 43.36
CA GLU A 124 -14.32 -33.81 42.11
C GLU A 124 -14.88 -32.93 40.99
N TYR A 125 -16.20 -32.86 40.87
CA TYR A 125 -16.86 -32.01 39.88
C TYR A 125 -16.56 -30.52 40.13
N ARG A 126 -16.59 -30.06 41.39
CA ARG A 126 -16.20 -28.68 41.76
C ARG A 126 -14.75 -28.38 41.41
N LYS A 127 -13.82 -29.29 41.72
CA LYS A 127 -12.39 -29.15 41.37
C LYS A 127 -12.19 -29.08 39.86
N MET A 128 -12.85 -29.95 39.09
CA MET A 128 -12.80 -29.92 37.62
C MET A 128 -13.31 -28.59 37.07
N LEU A 129 -14.42 -28.06 37.60
CA LEU A 129 -14.93 -26.75 37.19
C LEU A 129 -13.93 -25.62 37.48
N GLN A 130 -13.32 -25.60 38.66
CA GLN A 130 -12.29 -24.61 39.00
C GLN A 130 -11.11 -24.67 38.03
N ILE A 131 -10.60 -25.86 37.74
CA ILE A 131 -9.50 -26.05 36.77
C ILE A 131 -9.92 -25.56 35.37
N LYS A 132 -11.13 -25.90 34.91
CA LYS A 132 -11.65 -25.44 33.61
C LYS A 132 -11.75 -23.93 33.54
N LEU A 133 -12.33 -23.29 34.56
CA LEU A 133 -12.46 -21.83 34.62
C LEU A 133 -11.09 -21.14 34.65
N ALA A 134 -10.14 -21.68 35.42
CA ALA A 134 -8.77 -21.19 35.46
C ALA A 134 -8.10 -21.30 34.08
N ASN A 135 -8.24 -22.42 33.40
CA ASN A 135 -7.68 -22.64 32.06
C ASN A 135 -8.30 -21.70 31.01
N ILE A 136 -9.63 -21.50 31.04
CA ILE A 136 -10.31 -20.55 30.17
C ILE A 136 -9.77 -19.14 30.40
N SER A 137 -9.65 -18.70 31.66
CA SER A 137 -9.10 -17.40 32.00
C SER A 137 -7.66 -17.24 31.51
N LEU A 138 -6.81 -18.25 31.72
CA LEU A 138 -5.43 -18.25 31.25
C LEU A 138 -5.33 -18.16 29.72
N PHE A 139 -6.17 -18.91 29.00
CA PHE A 139 -6.21 -18.87 27.54
C PHE A 139 -6.62 -17.49 27.03
N SER A 140 -7.70 -16.91 27.57
CA SER A 140 -8.14 -15.55 27.22
C SER A 140 -7.07 -14.50 27.51
N ARG A 141 -6.41 -14.57 28.68
CA ARG A 141 -5.32 -13.65 29.04
C ARG A 141 -4.14 -13.75 28.08
N ARG A 142 -3.77 -14.97 27.68
CA ARG A 142 -2.69 -15.20 26.70
C ARG A 142 -3.05 -14.60 25.34
N GLY A 143 -4.26 -14.84 24.84
CA GLY A 143 -4.74 -14.28 23.58
C GLY A 143 -4.74 -12.75 23.57
N ILE A 144 -5.22 -12.11 24.64
CA ILE A 144 -5.21 -10.64 24.76
C ILE A 144 -3.77 -10.10 24.78
N ARG A 145 -2.88 -10.74 25.54
CA ARG A 145 -1.47 -10.32 25.62
C ARG A 145 -0.77 -10.43 24.26
N GLU A 146 -1.05 -11.49 23.51
CA GLU A 146 -0.49 -11.71 22.19
C GLU A 146 -1.01 -10.67 21.18
N GLN A 147 -2.30 -10.38 21.20
CA GLN A 147 -2.89 -9.31 20.38
C GLN A 147 -2.25 -7.94 20.68
N LEU A 148 -2.05 -7.61 21.97
CA LEU A 148 -1.40 -6.37 22.36
C LEU A 148 0.07 -6.32 21.90
N LYS A 149 0.80 -7.42 22.00
CA LYS A 149 2.18 -7.52 21.46
C LYS A 149 2.21 -7.28 19.96
N ASN A 150 1.30 -7.90 19.22
CA ASN A 150 1.23 -7.74 17.77
C ASN A 150 0.90 -6.29 17.38
N GLN A 151 -0.04 -5.64 18.09
CA GLN A 151 -0.35 -4.23 17.87
C GLN A 151 0.84 -3.31 18.17
N MET A 152 1.61 -3.57 19.23
CA MET A 152 2.81 -2.79 19.52
C MET A 152 3.90 -2.99 18.46
N ALA A 153 4.10 -4.24 17.99
CA ALA A 153 5.06 -4.54 16.94
C ALA A 153 4.68 -3.85 15.62
N GLU A 154 3.42 -3.95 15.21
CA GLU A 154 2.89 -3.28 14.01
C GLU A 154 3.09 -1.77 14.09
N LYS A 155 2.76 -1.15 15.23
CA LYS A 155 2.96 0.29 15.42
C LYS A 155 4.42 0.70 15.40
N TYR A 156 5.31 -0.13 15.91
CA TYR A 156 6.74 0.11 15.85
C TYR A 156 7.25 0.01 14.41
N ASP A 157 6.82 -0.99 13.65
CA ASP A 157 7.20 -1.18 12.25
C ASP A 157 6.68 -0.04 11.37
N ASP A 158 5.44 0.42 11.58
CA ASP A 158 4.88 1.59 10.91
C ASP A 158 5.71 2.84 11.17
N TYR A 159 6.10 3.05 12.43
CA TYR A 159 6.95 4.19 12.80
C TYR A 159 8.34 4.11 12.15
N GLN A 160 8.94 2.92 12.10
CA GLN A 160 10.22 2.71 11.44
C GLN A 160 10.14 2.97 9.93
N LYS A 161 9.06 2.54 9.27
CA LYS A 161 8.82 2.85 7.86
C LYS A 161 8.67 4.35 7.63
N PHE A 162 7.85 5.01 8.44
CA PHE A 162 7.68 6.46 8.37
C PHE A 162 9.00 7.21 8.50
N GLN A 163 9.87 6.81 9.44
CA GLN A 163 11.19 7.43 9.60
C GLN A 163 12.09 7.21 8.38
N LYS A 164 12.08 6.00 7.81
CA LYS A 164 12.85 5.70 6.59
C LYS A 164 12.37 6.53 5.39
N GLU A 165 11.05 6.63 5.20
CA GLU A 165 10.45 7.45 4.15
C GLU A 165 10.84 8.92 4.31
N LYS A 166 10.81 9.44 5.54
CA LYS A 166 11.21 10.83 5.82
C LYS A 166 12.69 11.08 5.55
N LEU A 167 13.57 10.16 5.94
CA LEU A 167 14.99 10.26 5.61
C LEU A 167 15.20 10.26 4.10
N GLN A 168 14.53 9.36 3.38
CA GLN A 168 14.62 9.29 1.92
C GLN A 168 14.10 10.58 1.24
N GLU A 169 12.99 11.14 1.72
CA GLU A 169 12.46 12.42 1.23
C GLU A 169 13.46 13.56 1.44
N THR A 170 14.11 13.63 2.61
CA THR A 170 15.13 14.65 2.89
C THR A 170 16.39 14.49 2.04
N GLU A 171 16.83 13.25 1.80
CA GLU A 171 17.98 12.95 0.95
C GLU A 171 17.70 13.34 -0.51
N GLN A 172 16.49 13.05 -1.00
CA GLN A 172 16.07 13.45 -2.34
C GLN A 172 16.03 14.98 -2.49
N ALA A 173 15.49 15.69 -1.49
CA ALA A 173 15.47 17.16 -1.51
C ALA A 173 16.89 17.74 -1.53
N PHE A 174 17.80 17.21 -0.71
CA PHE A 174 19.20 17.65 -0.69
C PHE A 174 19.91 17.40 -2.02
N SER A 175 19.74 16.20 -2.59
CA SER A 175 20.31 15.84 -3.89
C SER A 175 19.82 16.77 -5.01
N TYR A 176 18.52 17.07 -5.00
CA TYR A 176 17.93 18.01 -5.95
C TYR A 176 18.51 19.42 -5.84
N ASP A 177 18.69 19.92 -4.61
CA ASP A 177 19.29 21.22 -4.37
C ASP A 177 20.75 21.27 -4.85
N GLU A 178 21.54 20.22 -4.60
CA GLU A 178 22.90 20.11 -5.13
C GLU A 178 22.92 20.14 -6.66
N ASP A 179 22.01 19.42 -7.32
CA ASP A 179 21.88 19.40 -8.77
C ASP A 179 21.54 20.78 -9.34
N CYS A 180 20.63 21.52 -8.70
CA CYS A 180 20.31 22.89 -9.07
C CYS A 180 21.53 23.81 -8.95
N ILE A 181 22.24 23.75 -7.82
CA ILE A 181 23.48 24.54 -7.61
C ILE A 181 24.52 24.21 -8.69
N ASN A 182 24.69 22.93 -9.00
CA ASN A 182 25.65 22.48 -10.00
C ASN A 182 25.25 22.88 -11.42
N LYS A 183 23.94 22.88 -11.73
CA LYS A 183 23.41 23.41 -12.98
C LYS A 183 23.68 24.91 -13.10
N ASP A 184 23.37 25.70 -12.09
CA ASP A 184 23.64 27.13 -12.06
C ASP A 184 25.12 27.46 -12.25
N LYS A 185 26.01 26.72 -11.58
CA LYS A 185 27.47 26.87 -11.76
C LYS A 185 27.89 26.60 -13.22
N ARG A 186 27.35 25.53 -13.83
CA ARG A 186 27.61 25.20 -15.24
C ARG A 186 27.09 26.28 -16.17
N ASP A 187 25.87 26.75 -15.95
CA ASP A 187 25.24 27.77 -16.80
C ASP A 187 25.98 29.11 -16.73
N ARG A 188 26.44 29.52 -15.53
CA ARG A 188 27.31 30.70 -15.37
C ARG A 188 28.62 30.55 -16.13
N ARG A 189 29.27 29.39 -16.04
CA ARG A 189 30.52 29.10 -16.77
C ARG A 189 30.29 29.13 -18.28
N ASN A 190 29.24 28.46 -18.76
CA ASN A 190 28.90 28.39 -20.18
C ASN A 190 28.59 29.78 -20.75
N LYS A 191 27.82 30.60 -20.00
CA LYS A 191 27.57 32.00 -20.35
C LYS A 191 28.87 32.80 -20.46
N GLY A 192 29.77 32.64 -19.49
CA GLY A 192 31.08 33.30 -19.51
C GLY A 192 31.92 32.91 -20.74
N LEU A 193 31.97 31.62 -21.05
CA LEU A 193 32.66 31.11 -22.25
C LEU A 193 32.05 31.66 -23.55
N TYR A 194 30.72 31.64 -23.65
CA TYR A 194 30.00 32.18 -24.80
C TYR A 194 30.33 33.67 -25.01
N LEU A 195 30.25 34.49 -23.97
CA LEU A 195 30.54 35.93 -24.06
C LEU A 195 32.01 36.20 -24.40
N SER A 196 32.94 35.43 -23.85
CA SER A 196 34.36 35.53 -24.19
C SER A 196 34.60 35.21 -25.67
N ASN A 197 34.00 34.14 -26.17
CA ASN A 197 34.10 33.74 -27.58
C ASN A 197 33.49 34.81 -28.49
N PHE A 198 32.31 35.31 -28.14
CA PHE A 198 31.65 36.39 -28.90
C PHE A 198 32.50 37.66 -28.95
N ARG A 199 33.10 38.06 -27.83
CA ARG A 199 34.02 39.21 -27.77
C ARG A 199 35.23 39.01 -28.68
N ASN A 200 35.85 37.83 -28.62
CA ASN A 200 37.04 37.51 -29.41
C ASN A 200 36.72 37.48 -30.92
N GLU A 201 35.57 36.92 -31.30
CA GLU A 201 35.15 36.87 -32.71
C GLU A 201 34.81 38.27 -33.23
N ASN A 202 34.12 39.10 -32.45
CA ASN A 202 33.88 40.50 -32.83
C ASN A 202 35.20 41.27 -33.01
N LYS A 203 36.17 41.07 -32.11
CA LYS A 203 37.51 41.67 -32.26
C LYS A 203 38.17 41.20 -33.56
N ARG A 204 38.12 39.91 -33.86
CA ARG A 204 38.66 39.34 -35.11
C ARG A 204 38.05 39.98 -36.35
N ILE A 205 36.72 40.14 -36.38
CA ILE A 205 36.00 40.77 -37.49
C ILE A 205 36.41 42.23 -37.65
N ILE A 206 36.50 42.99 -36.56
CA ILE A 206 36.94 44.40 -36.60
C ILE A 206 38.35 44.51 -37.16
N GLU A 207 39.28 43.69 -36.66
CA GLU A 207 40.66 43.69 -37.14
C GLU A 207 40.77 43.32 -38.62
N GLN A 208 39.96 42.36 -39.08
CA GLN A 208 39.90 41.99 -40.49
C GLN A 208 39.36 43.12 -41.37
N ASN A 209 38.27 43.78 -40.94
CA ASN A 209 37.72 44.93 -41.63
C ASN A 209 38.72 46.09 -41.72
N GLU A 210 39.47 46.36 -40.66
CA GLU A 210 40.51 47.40 -40.66
C GLU A 210 41.71 47.04 -41.54
N ARG A 211 42.05 45.75 -41.69
CA ARG A 211 43.05 45.30 -42.69
C ARG A 211 42.54 45.55 -44.11
N LEU A 212 41.32 45.12 -44.42
CA LEU A 212 40.71 45.31 -45.74
C LEU A 212 40.60 46.79 -46.11
N LYS A 213 40.20 47.66 -45.17
CA LYS A 213 40.16 49.12 -45.40
C LYS A 213 41.55 49.67 -45.73
N ARG A 214 42.60 49.22 -45.03
CA ARG A 214 43.98 49.65 -45.30
C ARG A 214 44.44 49.19 -46.68
N GLU A 215 44.20 47.94 -47.04
CA GLU A 215 44.52 47.40 -48.37
C GLU A 215 43.77 48.16 -49.47
N ASN A 216 42.48 48.42 -49.28
CA ASN A 216 41.70 49.21 -50.23
C ASN A 216 42.26 50.62 -50.40
N ARG A 217 42.66 51.31 -49.32
CA ARG A 217 43.29 52.65 -49.42
C ARG A 217 44.60 52.62 -50.20
N ILE A 218 45.42 51.58 -50.01
CA ILE A 218 46.67 51.41 -50.76
C ILE A 218 46.36 51.15 -52.23
N ASN A 219 45.43 50.24 -52.52
CA ASN A 219 45.03 49.90 -53.89
C ASN A 219 44.40 51.10 -54.61
N THR A 220 43.56 51.90 -53.95
CA THR A 220 42.99 53.11 -54.54
C THR A 220 44.08 54.14 -54.81
N ALA A 221 45.04 54.34 -53.90
CA ALA A 221 46.14 55.28 -54.11
C ALA A 221 47.04 54.86 -55.30
N ILE A 222 47.35 53.56 -55.42
CA ILE A 222 48.09 53.01 -56.57
C ILE A 222 47.30 53.23 -57.86
N HIS A 223 46.00 52.93 -57.85
CA HIS A 223 45.15 53.10 -59.01
C HIS A 223 45.00 54.57 -59.42
N GLU A 224 44.84 55.49 -58.48
CA GLU A 224 44.80 56.94 -58.72
C GLU A 224 46.13 57.43 -59.30
N GLN A 225 47.26 56.96 -58.78
CA GLN A 225 48.58 57.28 -59.32
C GLN A 225 48.74 56.79 -60.77
N GLU A 226 48.23 55.59 -61.07
CA GLU A 226 48.21 55.04 -62.42
C GLU A 226 47.33 55.86 -63.36
N LEU A 227 46.12 56.25 -62.93
CA LEU A 227 45.22 57.12 -63.71
C LEU A 227 45.84 58.49 -63.99
N LEU A 228 46.49 59.12 -63.00
CA LEU A 228 47.20 60.39 -63.15
C LEU A 228 48.32 60.30 -64.18
N ARG A 229 48.99 59.14 -64.31
CA ARG A 229 50.03 58.90 -65.32
C ARG A 229 49.47 58.98 -66.75
N TYR A 230 48.23 58.54 -66.97
CA TYR A 230 47.61 58.48 -68.30
C TYR A 230 46.72 59.69 -68.62
N ASN A 231 46.03 60.29 -67.64
CA ASN A 231 45.15 61.45 -67.82
C ASN A 231 45.25 62.43 -66.63
N PRO A 232 46.29 63.27 -66.57
CA PRO A 232 46.55 64.12 -65.41
C PRO A 232 45.54 65.27 -65.22
N VAL A 233 44.79 65.67 -66.26
CA VAL A 233 43.86 66.82 -66.21
C VAL A 233 42.44 66.39 -65.80
N ASN A 234 41.98 65.21 -66.21
CA ASN A 234 40.65 64.68 -65.89
C ASN A 234 40.73 63.31 -65.20
N TRP A 235 41.64 63.17 -64.24
CA TRP A 235 41.91 61.91 -63.55
C TRP A 235 40.72 61.42 -62.69
N SER A 236 39.87 62.32 -62.20
CA SER A 236 38.63 61.98 -61.48
C SER A 236 37.43 61.74 -62.41
N GLN A 237 37.61 61.84 -63.74
CA GLN A 237 36.56 61.72 -64.76
C GLN A 237 35.33 62.62 -64.51
N THR A 238 35.53 63.76 -63.85
CA THR A 238 34.45 64.69 -63.49
C THR A 238 34.22 65.80 -64.52
N LEU A 239 35.19 66.06 -65.41
CA LEU A 239 34.98 66.93 -66.58
C LEU A 239 34.27 66.12 -67.68
N ARG A 240 33.04 66.52 -68.00
CA ARG A 240 32.30 66.09 -69.20
C ARG A 240 32.61 66.99 -70.38
#